data_AF-A0A8S3ZDQ1-F1
#
_entry.id   AF-A0A8S3ZDQ1-F1
#
_cell.length_a   1.000
_cell.length_b   1.000
_cell.length_c   1.000
_cell.angle_alpha   90.00
_cell.angle_beta   90.00
_cell.angle_gamma   90.00
#
_symmetry.space_group_name_H-M   'P 1'
#
loop_
_entity.id
_entity.type
_entity.pdbx_description
1 polymer ?
#
loop_
_entity_poly.entity_id
_entity_poly.type
_entity_poly.pdbx_seq_one_letter_code
_entity_poly.pdbx_strand_id
1 'polypeptide(L)'
;PTCRSTSNWFGTPCRFKCHCVYNNACDNNGVCSSGCEYGWFGPSCQYVDLVSTYSKSPTPSWVYDRPDTNCNPDQETVTISLTSTFYFTWLRLHANVAVSSQDFKVQLMLTNQIVTTCNNMYTSKIDDTTLDIHCLPGAFFEDIVISGNGVKSLCTVYVSGGRNVALGQNTKQTSTYDYHYSSLAVDGDRDPVFEDNSCAHTADHVAPTWTLTFGWPHVVNRYLLFNRNSELT
;
A
#
# COMPACT_ATOMS: atom_id res chain seq x y z
N PRO A 1 0.63 25.63 10.38
CA PRO A 1 0.63 24.67 11.51
C PRO A 1 1.43 23.42 11.12
N THR A 2 2.63 23.27 11.68
CA THR A 2 3.40 22.03 11.64
C THR A 2 2.67 20.95 12.45
N CYS A 3 2.79 19.68 12.05
CA CYS A 3 2.17 18.57 12.77
C CYS A 3 2.67 18.55 14.22
N ARG A 4 1.77 18.76 15.17
CA ARG A 4 2.09 18.63 16.59
C ARG A 4 2.32 17.15 16.89
N SER A 5 3.57 16.71 16.90
CA SER A 5 4.16 15.55 17.61
C SER A 5 3.33 14.26 17.78
N THR A 6 2.29 14.01 16.99
CA THR A 6 1.66 12.71 16.85
C THR A 6 2.58 11.92 15.96
N SER A 7 3.35 11.01 16.56
CA SER A 7 4.63 10.46 16.10
C SER A 7 4.69 10.05 14.63
N ASN A 8 3.58 9.70 13.99
CA ASN A 8 3.61 9.12 12.65
C ASN A 8 2.97 10.00 11.58
N TRP A 9 2.64 11.27 11.85
CA TRP A 9 1.97 12.16 10.91
C TRP A 9 2.89 13.24 10.34
N PHE A 10 2.79 13.48 9.03
CA PHE A 10 3.66 14.43 8.33
C PHE A 10 2.95 15.20 7.21
N GLY A 11 3.66 16.19 6.65
CA GLY A 11 3.17 17.10 5.62
C GLY A 11 2.19 18.15 6.15
N THR A 12 1.88 19.17 5.35
CA THR A 12 0.87 20.19 5.71
C THR A 12 -0.43 19.87 4.97
N PRO A 13 -1.60 19.73 5.64
CA PRO A 13 -1.90 19.96 7.07
C PRO A 13 -2.01 18.66 7.89
N CYS A 14 -1.01 17.78 7.86
CA CYS A 14 -0.96 16.50 8.60
C CYS A 14 -1.97 15.47 8.11
N ARG A 15 -1.95 15.21 6.81
CA ARG A 15 -2.86 14.26 6.14
C ARG A 15 -2.15 12.99 5.66
N PHE A 16 -0.89 12.83 6.05
CA PHE A 16 -0.07 11.70 5.68
C PHE A 16 0.42 11.01 6.94
N LYS A 17 0.22 9.69 7.00
CA LYS A 17 0.74 8.83 8.06
C LYS A 17 1.86 7.97 7.49
N CYS A 18 2.96 7.85 8.21
CA CYS A 18 4.09 6.96 7.91
C CYS A 18 3.99 5.67 8.74
N HIS A 19 4.63 4.61 8.27
CA HIS A 19 4.68 3.30 8.93
C HIS A 19 6.13 2.84 9.09
N CYS A 20 6.85 3.42 10.06
CA CYS A 20 8.25 3.09 10.31
C CYS A 20 8.39 1.85 11.20
N VAL A 21 9.51 1.14 11.06
CA VAL A 21 9.85 -0.01 11.91
C VAL A 21 9.81 0.36 13.40
N TYR A 22 9.38 -0.61 14.23
CA TYR A 22 9.23 -0.48 15.69
C TYR A 22 8.22 0.59 16.13
N ASN A 23 7.28 0.95 15.25
CA ASN A 23 6.31 2.02 15.48
C ASN A 23 7.00 3.37 15.83
N ASN A 24 8.20 3.57 15.28
CA ASN A 24 8.94 4.81 15.46
C ASN A 24 8.30 5.97 14.69
N ALA A 25 8.52 7.17 15.21
CA ALA A 25 8.14 8.39 14.54
C ALA A 25 8.95 8.61 13.25
N CYS A 26 8.30 9.04 12.17
CA CYS A 26 9.03 9.62 11.03
C CYS A 26 9.40 11.08 11.30
N ASP A 27 10.34 11.59 10.49
CA ASP A 27 10.65 13.02 10.48
C ASP A 27 9.49 13.87 9.89
N ASN A 28 9.67 15.19 9.86
CA ASN A 28 8.66 16.12 9.35
C ASN A 28 8.31 15.93 7.85
N ASN A 29 9.15 15.22 7.10
CA ASN A 29 8.96 14.86 5.69
C ASN A 29 8.42 13.43 5.52
N GLY A 30 8.18 12.71 6.62
CA GLY A 30 7.70 11.34 6.62
C GLY A 30 8.80 10.29 6.45
N VAL A 31 10.08 10.67 6.54
CA VAL A 31 11.19 9.73 6.34
C VAL A 31 11.35 8.83 7.56
N CYS A 32 11.41 7.53 7.31
CA CYS A 32 11.71 6.49 8.30
C CYS A 32 13.19 6.10 8.19
N SER A 33 14.01 6.49 9.17
CA SER A 33 15.47 6.25 9.16
C SER A 33 15.84 4.76 9.20
N SER A 34 15.00 3.93 9.83
CA SER A 34 15.20 2.48 9.94
C SER A 34 14.37 1.66 8.94
N GLY A 35 13.82 2.31 7.92
CA GLY A 35 12.96 1.65 6.93
C GLY A 35 11.51 1.50 7.37
N CYS A 36 10.77 0.68 6.62
CA CYS A 36 9.33 0.51 6.76
C CYS A 36 8.97 -0.70 7.60
N GLU A 37 7.88 -0.57 8.37
CA GLU A 37 7.25 -1.70 9.06
C GLU A 37 6.83 -2.79 8.06
N TYR A 38 6.85 -4.06 8.48
CA TYR A 38 6.37 -5.17 7.67
C TYR A 38 4.93 -4.90 7.18
N GLY A 39 4.65 -5.17 5.90
CA GLY A 39 3.39 -4.78 5.28
C GLY A 39 3.41 -3.40 4.60
N TRP A 40 4.47 -2.61 4.77
CA TRP A 40 4.58 -1.25 4.21
C TRP A 40 5.89 -1.04 3.44
N PHE A 41 5.84 -0.20 2.40
CA PHE A 41 7.02 0.17 1.62
C PHE A 41 6.85 1.50 0.89
N GLY A 42 7.87 1.86 0.10
CA GLY A 42 7.87 3.03 -0.78
C GLY A 42 8.12 4.35 -0.04
N PRO A 43 7.91 5.48 -0.72
CA PRO A 43 8.10 6.81 -0.15
C PRO A 43 7.35 6.96 1.19
N SER A 44 8.08 7.36 2.22
CA SER A 44 7.57 7.58 3.59
C SER A 44 6.79 6.40 4.18
N CYS A 45 7.03 5.18 3.69
CA CYS A 45 6.38 3.94 4.13
C CYS A 45 4.84 4.00 4.09
N GLN A 46 4.29 4.62 3.04
CA GLN A 46 2.84 4.85 2.94
C GLN A 46 2.09 3.82 2.10
N TYR A 47 2.80 2.93 1.41
CA TYR A 47 2.19 2.00 0.48
C TYR A 47 2.09 0.62 1.10
N VAL A 48 0.90 0.02 1.01
CA VAL A 48 0.69 -1.37 1.44
C VAL A 48 1.45 -2.29 0.50
N ASP A 49 2.31 -3.16 1.05
CA ASP A 49 2.99 -4.23 0.32
C ASP A 49 2.04 -5.43 0.18
N LEU A 50 1.47 -5.59 -1.00
CA LEU A 50 0.55 -6.69 -1.29
C LEU A 50 1.23 -8.07 -1.18
N VAL A 51 2.53 -8.16 -1.47
CA VAL A 51 3.24 -9.44 -1.44
C VAL A 51 3.31 -9.97 -0.02
N SER A 52 3.77 -9.14 0.92
CA SER A 52 3.89 -9.51 2.34
C SER A 52 2.56 -9.83 3.03
N THR A 53 1.45 -9.28 2.52
CA THR A 53 0.13 -9.31 3.20
C THR A 53 -0.86 -10.28 2.55
N TYR A 54 -0.82 -10.46 1.24
CA TYR A 54 -1.86 -11.15 0.47
C TYR A 54 -1.33 -12.27 -0.42
N SER A 55 -0.06 -12.66 -0.33
CA SER A 55 0.46 -13.77 -1.14
C SER A 55 -0.17 -15.12 -0.75
N LYS A 56 -0.57 -15.91 -1.76
CA LYS A 56 -0.99 -17.30 -1.62
C LYS A 56 0.22 -18.19 -1.36
N SER A 57 0.04 -19.22 -0.54
CA SER A 57 1.05 -20.27 -0.38
C SER A 57 0.94 -21.30 -1.53
N PRO A 58 2.06 -21.79 -2.11
CA PRO A 58 3.45 -21.40 -1.80
C PRO A 58 3.90 -20.17 -2.61
N THR A 59 4.42 -19.15 -1.92
CA THR A 59 5.20 -18.06 -2.54
C THR A 59 6.66 -18.22 -2.09
N PRO A 60 7.68 -18.09 -2.97
CA PRO A 60 9.07 -18.24 -2.55
C PRO A 60 9.43 -17.22 -1.48
N SER A 61 10.08 -17.65 -0.40
CA SER A 61 10.30 -16.79 0.77
C SER A 61 11.12 -15.56 0.43
N TRP A 62 12.13 -15.69 -0.43
CA TRP A 62 12.98 -14.58 -0.91
C TRP A 62 12.18 -13.41 -1.51
N VAL A 63 10.96 -13.63 -2.00
CA VAL A 63 10.14 -12.55 -2.58
C VAL A 63 9.65 -11.58 -1.51
N TYR A 64 9.26 -12.09 -0.34
CA TYR A 64 8.64 -11.31 0.75
C TYR A 64 9.47 -11.25 2.04
N ASP A 65 10.55 -12.03 2.15
CA ASP A 65 11.46 -12.01 3.29
C ASP A 65 12.04 -10.60 3.44
N ARG A 66 12.09 -10.12 4.67
CA ARG A 66 12.71 -8.85 5.06
C ARG A 66 13.67 -9.14 6.23
N PRO A 67 14.93 -8.69 6.20
CA PRO A 67 15.57 -7.80 5.23
C PRO A 67 15.94 -8.49 3.90
N ASP A 68 16.14 -7.68 2.86
CA ASP A 68 16.31 -8.07 1.45
C ASP A 68 17.65 -8.77 1.14
N THR A 69 18.12 -9.68 2.02
CA THR A 69 19.43 -10.35 1.91
C THR A 69 19.37 -11.73 1.27
N ASN A 70 18.19 -12.34 1.20
CA ASN A 70 18.00 -13.66 0.60
C ASN A 70 17.57 -13.47 -0.86
N CYS A 71 18.49 -13.71 -1.80
CA CYS A 71 18.20 -13.52 -3.22
C CYS A 71 17.66 -14.77 -3.90
N ASN A 72 16.97 -14.57 -5.02
CA ASN A 72 16.42 -15.60 -5.88
C ASN A 72 17.47 -16.69 -6.18
N PRO A 73 17.18 -17.98 -5.92
CA PRO A 73 18.12 -19.09 -6.13
C PRO A 73 18.21 -19.49 -7.62
N ASP A 74 18.44 -18.52 -8.51
CA ASP A 74 18.62 -18.68 -9.97
C ASP A 74 17.36 -18.98 -10.81
N GLN A 75 16.16 -18.64 -10.34
CA GLN A 75 14.94 -18.72 -11.17
C GLN A 75 14.92 -17.64 -12.27
N GLU A 76 14.54 -18.00 -13.50
CA GLU A 76 14.40 -17.05 -14.64
C GLU A 76 13.05 -16.35 -14.69
N THR A 77 12.10 -16.83 -13.90
CA THR A 77 10.75 -16.27 -13.80
C THR A 77 10.25 -16.47 -12.39
N VAL A 78 9.59 -15.45 -11.86
CA VAL A 78 8.88 -15.51 -10.58
C VAL A 78 7.41 -15.17 -10.82
N THR A 79 6.53 -15.97 -10.22
CA THR A 79 5.09 -15.73 -10.21
C THR A 79 4.66 -15.48 -8.78
N ILE A 80 3.98 -14.37 -8.55
CA ILE A 80 3.41 -14.01 -7.25
C ILE A 80 1.90 -14.05 -7.41
N SER A 81 1.24 -14.94 -6.68
CA SER A 81 -0.20 -15.13 -6.69
C SER A 81 -0.81 -14.55 -5.43
N LEU A 82 -1.83 -13.70 -5.56
CA LEU A 82 -2.49 -13.04 -4.44
C LEU A 82 -3.83 -13.70 -4.08
N THR A 83 -4.24 -13.59 -2.81
CA THR A 83 -5.49 -14.13 -2.27
C THR A 83 -6.74 -13.37 -2.74
N SER A 84 -6.56 -12.19 -3.34
CA SER A 84 -7.63 -11.33 -3.84
C SER A 84 -7.20 -10.61 -5.11
N THR A 85 -8.16 -10.09 -5.85
CA THR A 85 -7.92 -9.25 -7.02
C THR A 85 -7.53 -7.82 -6.60
N PHE A 86 -6.47 -7.28 -7.20
CA PHE A 86 -6.02 -5.90 -6.98
C PHE A 86 -5.85 -5.15 -8.29
N TYR A 87 -5.91 -3.82 -8.26
CA TYR A 87 -5.57 -2.98 -9.41
C TYR A 87 -4.09 -2.62 -9.37
N PHE A 88 -3.34 -3.05 -10.39
CA PHE A 88 -1.91 -2.79 -10.49
C PHE A 88 -1.65 -1.30 -10.77
N THR A 89 -0.72 -0.73 -10.03
CA THR A 89 -0.22 0.63 -10.28
C THR A 89 1.28 0.63 -10.51
N TRP A 90 2.03 0.08 -9.56
CA TRP A 90 3.47 -0.06 -9.63
C TRP A 90 3.99 -1.12 -8.67
N LEU A 91 5.24 -1.52 -8.88
CA LEU A 91 5.99 -2.43 -8.03
C LEU A 91 7.40 -1.88 -7.83
N ARG A 92 8.08 -2.35 -6.78
CA ARG A 92 9.50 -2.11 -6.53
C ARG A 92 10.26 -3.43 -6.59
N LEU A 93 11.35 -3.41 -7.34
CA LEU A 93 12.33 -4.50 -7.40
C LEU A 93 13.58 -4.07 -6.63
N HIS A 94 14.06 -4.94 -5.76
CA HIS A 94 15.39 -4.82 -5.17
C HIS A 94 16.25 -6.02 -5.60
N ALA A 95 17.46 -5.75 -6.06
CA ALA A 95 18.42 -6.74 -6.54
C ALA A 95 19.76 -6.64 -5.80
N ASN A 96 20.60 -7.67 -5.93
CA ASN A 96 21.97 -7.66 -5.40
C ASN A 96 23.01 -7.09 -6.37
N VAL A 97 22.63 -6.84 -7.63
CA VAL A 97 23.46 -6.21 -8.65
C VAL A 97 22.72 -5.06 -9.32
N ALA A 98 23.44 -4.27 -10.09
CA ALA A 98 22.84 -3.17 -10.83
C ALA A 98 21.83 -3.68 -11.85
N VAL A 99 20.65 -3.05 -11.91
CA VAL A 99 19.55 -3.46 -12.79
C VAL A 99 18.98 -2.30 -13.60
N SER A 100 18.40 -2.65 -14.75
CA SER A 100 17.74 -1.76 -15.70
C SER A 100 16.32 -2.25 -16.00
N SER A 101 15.49 -1.35 -16.51
CA SER A 101 14.13 -1.67 -16.93
C SER A 101 14.08 -2.75 -18.03
N GLN A 102 15.11 -2.85 -18.86
CA GLN A 102 15.21 -3.83 -19.94
C GLN A 102 15.45 -5.26 -19.44
N ASP A 103 15.88 -5.41 -18.18
CA ASP A 103 16.17 -6.70 -17.58
C ASP A 103 14.91 -7.46 -17.15
N PHE A 104 13.75 -6.78 -17.18
CA PHE A 104 12.49 -7.29 -16.66
C PHE A 104 11.34 -7.12 -17.65
N LYS A 105 10.48 -8.14 -17.70
CA LYS A 105 9.16 -8.11 -18.30
C LYS A 105 8.13 -8.40 -17.22
N VAL A 106 7.13 -7.53 -17.12
CA VAL A 106 6.03 -7.66 -16.15
C VAL A 106 4.75 -8.01 -16.89
N GLN A 107 4.10 -9.08 -16.46
CA GLN A 107 2.81 -9.52 -16.96
C GLN A 107 1.83 -9.69 -15.80
N LEU A 108 0.62 -9.18 -15.98
CA LEU A 108 -0.47 -9.23 -15.03
C LEU A 108 -1.49 -10.23 -15.53
N MET A 109 -1.96 -11.12 -14.66
CA MET A 109 -2.96 -12.13 -15.01
C MET A 109 -4.13 -12.06 -14.04
N LEU A 110 -5.34 -12.18 -14.59
CA LEU A 110 -6.57 -12.37 -13.87
C LEU A 110 -7.04 -13.81 -14.10
N THR A 111 -7.63 -14.45 -13.08
CA THR A 111 -8.19 -15.81 -13.22
C THR A 111 -9.16 -15.85 -14.40
N ASN A 112 -8.88 -16.68 -15.41
CA ASN A 112 -9.48 -16.73 -16.78
C ASN A 112 -8.81 -15.90 -17.90
N GLN A 113 -7.49 -16.01 -18.04
CA GLN A 113 -6.69 -15.82 -19.29
C GLN A 113 -6.34 -14.40 -19.79
N ILE A 114 -6.82 -13.30 -19.21
CA ILE A 114 -6.38 -11.97 -19.67
C ILE A 114 -4.96 -11.69 -19.17
N VAL A 115 -3.96 -12.04 -19.98
CA VAL A 115 -2.57 -11.66 -19.78
C VAL A 115 -2.41 -10.22 -20.27
N THR A 116 -2.34 -9.27 -19.34
CA THR A 116 -2.00 -7.89 -19.65
C THR A 116 -0.49 -7.72 -19.53
N THR A 117 0.18 -7.48 -20.66
CA THR A 117 1.61 -7.15 -20.64
C THR A 117 1.78 -5.66 -20.35
N CYS A 118 2.71 -5.33 -19.46
CA CYS A 118 3.09 -3.95 -19.15
C CYS A 118 3.85 -3.33 -20.33
N ASN A 119 3.13 -2.91 -21.37
CA ASN A 119 3.76 -2.42 -22.61
C ASN A 119 4.30 -0.99 -22.47
N ASN A 120 3.55 -0.09 -21.83
CA ASN A 120 4.01 1.27 -21.54
C ASN A 120 4.61 1.33 -20.14
N MET A 121 5.69 0.58 -19.97
CA MET A 121 6.45 0.57 -18.74
C MET A 121 7.26 1.88 -18.64
N TYR A 122 7.11 2.59 -17.52
CA TYR A 122 8.04 3.64 -17.13
C TYR A 122 8.63 3.32 -15.78
N THR A 123 9.86 3.76 -15.56
CA THR A 123 10.63 3.34 -14.39
C THR A 123 11.25 4.51 -13.66
N SER A 124 11.30 4.41 -12.33
CA SER A 124 12.03 5.35 -11.47
C SER A 124 13.16 4.60 -10.81
N LYS A 125 14.39 5.01 -11.10
CA LYS A 125 15.59 4.44 -10.47
C LYS A 125 15.76 5.07 -9.10
N ILE A 126 15.68 4.27 -8.04
CA ILE A 126 15.92 4.73 -6.66
C ILE A 126 17.42 4.78 -6.40
N ASP A 127 18.10 3.71 -6.79
CA ASP A 127 19.56 3.56 -6.82
C ASP A 127 19.94 2.50 -7.87
N ASP A 128 21.21 2.11 -7.94
CA ASP A 128 21.69 1.14 -8.93
C ASP A 128 21.02 -0.23 -8.84
N THR A 129 20.58 -0.66 -7.65
CA THR A 129 20.04 -1.99 -7.41
C THR A 129 18.52 -2.00 -7.14
N THR A 130 17.90 -0.83 -7.07
CA THR A 130 16.48 -0.66 -6.74
C THR A 130 15.73 0.11 -7.82
N LEU A 131 14.71 -0.53 -8.39
CA LEU A 131 13.94 -0.02 -9.52
C LEU A 131 12.44 -0.06 -9.23
N ASP A 132 11.77 1.08 -9.37
CA ASP A 132 10.32 1.14 -9.40
C ASP A 132 9.84 0.99 -10.84
N ILE A 133 8.89 0.06 -11.05
CA ILE A 133 8.27 -0.22 -12.34
C ILE A 133 6.79 0.15 -12.27
N HIS A 134 6.35 1.03 -13.17
CA HIS A 134 4.97 1.45 -13.32
C HIS A 134 4.42 1.04 -14.69
N CYS A 135 3.11 0.74 -14.75
CA CYS A 135 2.43 0.34 -15.99
C CYS A 135 1.22 1.25 -16.25
N LEU A 136 1.15 1.87 -17.44
CA LEU A 136 0.02 2.75 -17.82
C LEU A 136 -0.65 2.35 -19.16
N PRO A 137 -1.97 2.11 -19.18
CA PRO A 137 -2.84 1.98 -18.01
C PRO A 137 -2.46 0.75 -17.17
N GLY A 138 -2.79 0.79 -15.88
CA GLY A 138 -2.76 -0.39 -15.02
C GLY A 138 -3.87 -1.38 -15.38
N ALA A 139 -3.90 -2.52 -14.69
CA ALA A 139 -4.94 -3.53 -14.87
C ALA A 139 -5.23 -4.26 -13.56
N PHE A 140 -6.43 -4.84 -13.46
CA PHE A 140 -6.74 -5.78 -12.38
C PHE A 140 -5.94 -7.07 -12.56
N PHE A 141 -5.44 -7.61 -11.45
CA PHE A 141 -4.61 -8.82 -11.44
C PHE A 141 -4.82 -9.62 -10.15
N GLU A 142 -4.57 -10.92 -10.26
CA GLU A 142 -4.43 -11.87 -9.15
C GLU A 142 -3.05 -12.49 -9.15
N ASP A 143 -2.45 -12.68 -10.33
CA ASP A 143 -1.08 -13.13 -10.48
C ASP A 143 -0.23 -12.06 -11.17
N ILE A 144 1.00 -11.88 -10.71
CA ILE A 144 2.03 -11.11 -11.40
C ILE A 144 3.18 -12.03 -11.76
N VAL A 145 3.58 -12.00 -13.03
CA VAL A 145 4.72 -12.76 -13.56
C VAL A 145 5.81 -11.78 -13.93
N ILE A 146 6.98 -11.95 -13.33
CA ILE A 146 8.18 -11.18 -13.63
C ILE A 146 9.17 -12.15 -14.26
N SER A 147 9.59 -11.87 -15.50
CA SER A 147 10.55 -12.66 -16.25
C SER A 147 11.67 -11.78 -16.82
N GLY A 148 12.78 -12.39 -17.23
CA GLY A 148 13.90 -11.68 -17.86
C GLY A 148 15.24 -11.94 -17.15
N ASN A 149 16.32 -11.41 -17.71
CA ASN A 149 17.68 -11.68 -17.25
C ASN A 149 17.95 -11.14 -15.84
N GLY A 150 17.27 -10.07 -15.44
CA GLY A 150 17.44 -9.48 -14.10
C GLY A 150 16.83 -10.31 -12.98
N VAL A 151 15.93 -11.25 -13.28
CA VAL A 151 15.16 -11.98 -12.25
C VAL A 151 16.06 -12.78 -11.31
N LYS A 152 17.17 -13.34 -11.82
CA LYS A 152 18.16 -14.09 -11.00
C LYS A 152 18.84 -13.23 -9.94
N SER A 153 18.89 -11.91 -10.14
CA SER A 153 19.48 -10.98 -9.19
C SER A 153 18.51 -10.45 -8.13
N LEU A 154 17.20 -10.70 -8.29
CA LEU A 154 16.20 -10.14 -7.39
C LEU A 154 16.34 -10.73 -5.99
N CYS A 155 16.24 -9.87 -4.99
CA CYS A 155 16.25 -10.26 -3.58
C CYS A 155 14.96 -9.93 -2.87
N THR A 156 14.11 -9.10 -3.47
CA THR A 156 12.81 -8.77 -2.92
C THR A 156 11.94 -8.13 -4.01
N VAL A 157 10.64 -8.41 -3.94
CA VAL A 157 9.62 -7.74 -4.74
C VAL A 157 8.57 -7.14 -3.82
N TYR A 158 8.27 -5.86 -4.03
CA TYR A 158 7.13 -5.19 -3.41
C TYR A 158 6.09 -4.86 -4.48
N VAL A 159 4.81 -5.11 -4.21
CA VAL A 159 3.73 -4.75 -5.14
C VAL A 159 2.78 -3.79 -4.45
N SER A 160 2.50 -2.65 -5.10
CA SER A 160 1.76 -1.57 -4.48
C SER A 160 0.27 -1.88 -4.36
N GLY A 161 -0.23 -1.91 -3.13
CA GLY A 161 -1.65 -1.88 -2.80
C GLY A 161 -2.24 -0.46 -2.72
N GLY A 162 -1.43 0.55 -3.03
CA GLY A 162 -1.77 1.96 -2.85
C GLY A 162 -1.52 2.47 -1.44
N ARG A 163 -1.80 3.77 -1.25
CA ARG A 163 -1.72 4.49 0.02
C ARG A 163 -3.09 4.99 0.44
N ASN A 164 -3.33 5.16 1.74
CA ASN A 164 -4.58 5.73 2.22
C ASN A 164 -4.63 7.25 2.01
N VAL A 165 -5.41 7.70 1.02
CA VAL A 165 -5.59 9.13 0.71
C VAL A 165 -6.77 9.78 1.47
N ALA A 166 -7.53 8.99 2.24
CA ALA A 166 -8.67 9.47 3.03
C ALA A 166 -8.25 10.14 4.34
N LEU A 167 -7.04 9.84 4.84
CA LEU A 167 -6.53 10.30 6.14
C LEU A 167 -6.62 11.83 6.29
N GLY A 168 -7.24 12.27 7.39
CA GLY A 168 -7.37 13.69 7.74
C GLY A 168 -8.08 14.57 6.69
N GLN A 169 -8.79 13.96 5.74
CA GLN A 169 -9.59 14.68 4.75
C GLN A 169 -10.90 15.20 5.37
N ASN A 170 -11.59 16.05 4.62
CA ASN A 170 -12.83 16.64 5.09
C ASN A 170 -13.97 15.62 5.00
N THR A 171 -14.68 15.44 6.11
CA THR A 171 -15.81 14.52 6.19
C THR A 171 -17.05 15.23 6.71
N LYS A 172 -18.23 14.69 6.37
CA LYS A 172 -19.52 15.11 6.91
C LYS A 172 -20.37 13.89 7.18
N GLN A 173 -21.25 13.98 8.15
CA GLN A 173 -22.28 12.99 8.40
C GLN A 173 -23.62 13.69 8.65
N THR A 174 -24.74 13.00 8.43
CA THR A 174 -26.09 13.57 8.52
C THR A 174 -26.42 14.16 9.89
N SER A 175 -25.92 13.52 10.94
CA SER A 175 -26.07 13.91 12.34
C SER A 175 -24.88 13.38 13.12
N THR A 176 -24.57 13.93 14.29
CA THR A 176 -23.51 13.41 15.16
C THR A 176 -24.12 12.91 16.45
N TYR A 177 -23.81 11.68 16.83
CA TYR A 177 -24.08 11.17 18.16
C TYR A 177 -22.94 11.57 19.09
N ASP A 178 -23.24 12.42 20.07
CA ASP A 178 -22.28 12.92 21.06
C ASP A 178 -20.99 13.49 20.43
N TYR A 179 -19.82 12.93 20.77
CA TYR A 179 -18.51 13.32 20.24
C TYR A 179 -17.98 12.39 19.13
N HIS A 180 -18.81 11.50 18.57
CA HIS A 180 -18.42 10.57 17.51
C HIS A 180 -18.49 11.21 16.12
N TYR A 181 -17.64 12.19 15.90
CA TYR A 181 -17.58 12.99 14.68
C TYR A 181 -17.24 12.15 13.43
N SER A 182 -17.69 12.62 12.27
CA SER A 182 -17.39 11.98 10.97
C SER A 182 -15.89 11.87 10.69
N SER A 183 -15.06 12.70 11.31
CA SER A 183 -13.60 12.71 11.12
C SER A 183 -12.91 11.47 11.72
N LEU A 184 -13.55 10.79 12.68
CA LEU A 184 -12.99 9.58 13.29
C LEU A 184 -12.84 8.45 12.27
N ALA A 185 -13.74 8.35 11.29
CA ALA A 185 -13.61 7.34 10.21
C ALA A 185 -12.37 7.54 9.28
N VAL A 186 -11.62 8.64 9.45
CA VAL A 186 -10.39 8.93 8.68
C VAL A 186 -9.24 9.41 9.56
N ASP A 187 -9.29 9.11 10.86
CA ASP A 187 -8.27 9.47 11.85
C ASP A 187 -7.02 8.56 11.79
N GLY A 188 -7.05 7.52 10.97
CA GLY A 188 -5.94 6.59 10.77
C GLY A 188 -5.78 5.56 11.89
N ASP A 189 -6.75 5.45 12.79
CA ASP A 189 -6.91 4.38 13.74
C ASP A 189 -8.04 3.45 13.26
N ARG A 190 -7.92 2.15 13.54
CA ARG A 190 -8.83 1.10 13.05
C ARG A 190 -9.44 0.33 14.20
N ASP A 191 -9.36 0.86 15.41
CA ASP A 191 -9.92 0.23 16.60
C ASP A 191 -11.42 -0.05 16.41
N PRO A 192 -11.85 -1.33 16.42
CA PRO A 192 -13.25 -1.68 16.26
C PRO A 192 -14.07 -1.42 17.54
N VAL A 193 -13.43 -1.11 18.67
CA VAL A 193 -14.08 -0.87 19.96
C VAL A 193 -14.61 0.56 19.98
N PHE A 194 -15.94 0.65 20.05
CA PHE A 194 -16.63 1.95 20.01
C PHE A 194 -16.22 2.91 21.13
N GLU A 195 -15.94 2.38 22.32
CA GLU A 195 -15.57 3.16 23.51
C GLU A 195 -14.15 3.76 23.42
N ASP A 196 -13.32 3.27 22.48
CA ASP A 196 -11.94 3.74 22.28
C ASP A 196 -11.88 4.97 21.35
N ASN A 197 -13.02 5.57 21.03
CA ASN A 197 -13.15 6.89 20.40
C ASN A 197 -12.57 7.02 18.97
N SER A 198 -12.46 5.91 18.22
CA SER A 198 -12.04 5.92 16.80
C SER A 198 -13.19 5.57 15.82
N CYS A 199 -14.41 5.39 16.32
CA CYS A 199 -15.59 5.13 15.49
C CYS A 199 -16.41 6.41 15.25
N ALA A 200 -16.79 6.68 14.00
CA ALA A 200 -17.80 7.69 13.66
C ALA A 200 -19.22 7.16 13.92
N HIS A 201 -20.15 8.04 14.35
CA HIS A 201 -21.52 7.63 14.68
C HIS A 201 -22.53 8.74 14.43
N THR A 202 -23.57 8.43 13.65
CA THR A 202 -24.73 9.31 13.47
C THR A 202 -25.72 9.15 14.61
N ALA A 203 -26.44 10.21 14.99
CA ALA A 203 -27.63 10.04 15.82
C ALA A 203 -28.73 9.31 15.02
N ASP A 204 -29.74 8.75 15.70
CA ASP A 204 -30.86 8.06 15.06
C ASP A 204 -31.51 8.94 13.98
N HIS A 205 -31.44 8.50 12.72
CA HIS A 205 -31.92 9.23 11.55
C HIS A 205 -32.42 8.26 10.48
N VAL A 206 -33.45 8.65 9.72
CA VAL A 206 -33.90 7.88 8.56
C VAL A 206 -32.87 8.05 7.43
N ALA A 207 -32.24 6.95 7.00
CA ALA A 207 -31.17 6.94 5.98
C ALA A 207 -29.95 7.82 6.32
N PRO A 208 -29.15 7.46 7.35
CA PRO A 208 -27.94 8.19 7.70
C PRO A 208 -26.92 8.12 6.56
N THR A 209 -26.17 9.20 6.34
CA THR A 209 -25.09 9.23 5.35
C THR A 209 -23.81 9.79 5.95
N TRP A 210 -22.70 9.33 5.41
CA TRP A 210 -21.36 9.84 5.66
C TRP A 210 -20.70 10.16 4.31
N THR A 211 -20.04 11.30 4.22
CA THR A 211 -19.46 11.83 2.98
C THR A 211 -18.00 12.21 3.20
N LEU A 212 -17.12 11.75 2.33
CA LEU A 212 -15.72 12.14 2.24
C LEU A 212 -15.53 13.09 1.06
N THR A 213 -14.86 14.22 1.29
CA THR A 213 -14.50 15.17 0.23
C THR A 213 -12.99 15.28 0.13
N PHE A 214 -12.45 14.92 -1.03
CA PHE A 214 -11.05 15.13 -1.35
C PHE A 214 -10.81 16.56 -1.83
N GLY A 215 -9.77 17.21 -1.31
CA GLY A 215 -9.37 18.54 -1.78
C GLY A 215 -8.76 18.54 -3.19
N TRP A 216 -8.31 17.36 -3.66
CA TRP A 216 -7.72 17.16 -4.98
C TRP A 216 -8.31 15.91 -5.63
N PRO A 217 -8.39 15.84 -6.97
CA PRO A 217 -8.80 14.63 -7.65
C PRO A 217 -7.85 13.46 -7.33
N HIS A 218 -8.43 12.31 -6.98
CA HIS A 218 -7.71 11.07 -6.77
C HIS A 218 -8.34 9.96 -7.61
N VAL A 219 -7.49 9.11 -8.19
CA VAL A 219 -7.93 7.84 -8.76
C VAL A 219 -7.99 6.84 -7.62
N VAL A 220 -9.20 6.54 -7.16
CA VAL A 220 -9.43 5.60 -6.05
C VAL A 220 -9.75 4.23 -6.62
N ASN A 221 -8.91 3.24 -6.28
CA ASN A 221 -9.02 1.87 -6.80
C ASN A 221 -9.58 0.87 -5.78
N ARG A 222 -9.65 1.26 -4.50
CA ARG A 222 -10.10 0.39 -3.40
C ARG A 222 -10.66 1.23 -2.25
N TYR A 223 -11.72 0.71 -1.63
CA TYR A 223 -12.24 1.18 -0.36
C TYR A 223 -12.03 0.10 0.70
N LEU A 224 -11.64 0.50 1.90
CA LEU A 224 -11.55 -0.36 3.08
C LEU A 224 -12.48 0.23 4.14
N LEU A 225 -13.46 -0.56 4.57
CA LEU A 225 -14.42 -0.18 5.59
C LEU A 225 -14.24 -1.11 6.79
N PHE A 226 -14.03 -0.53 7.97
CA PHE A 226 -13.87 -1.26 9.22
C PHE A 226 -15.15 -1.06 10.04
N ASN A 227 -15.75 -2.16 10.50
CA ASN A 227 -17.00 -2.11 11.23
C ASN A 227 -16.75 -2.17 12.75
N ARG A 228 -17.70 -1.64 13.52
CA ARG A 228 -17.70 -1.77 14.98
C ARG A 228 -17.77 -3.25 15.36
N ASN A 229 -16.97 -3.66 16.34
CA ASN A 229 -16.93 -5.02 16.91
C ASN A 229 -16.68 -6.16 15.90
N SER A 230 -16.17 -5.86 14.69
CA SER A 230 -15.63 -6.92 13.84
C SER A 230 -14.18 -7.18 14.28
N GLU A 231 -13.91 -8.30 14.94
CA GLU A 231 -12.57 -8.88 14.87
C GLU A 231 -12.24 -9.08 13.39
N LEU A 232 -11.02 -8.72 12.98
CA LEU A 232 -10.52 -8.96 11.63
C LEU A 232 -10.41 -10.48 11.41
N THR A 233 -11.50 -11.12 10.99
CA THR A 233 -11.49 -12.50 10.47
C THR A 233 -11.02 -12.53 9.03
#